data_AF-A0A7C9LPX9-F1
#
_entry.id   AF-A0A7C9LPX9-F1
#
_cell.length_a   1.000
_cell.length_b   1.000
_cell.length_c   1.000
_cell.angle_alpha   90.00
_cell.angle_beta   90.00
_cell.angle_gamma   90.00
#
_symmetry.space_group_name_H-M   'P 1'
#
loop_
_entity.id
_entity.type
_entity.pdbx_description
1 polymer ?
#
loop_
_entity_poly.entity_id
_entity_poly.type
_entity_poly.pdbx_seq_one_letter_code
_entity_poly.pdbx_strand_id
1 'polypeptide(L)'
;MTASLRPTTPAFLPLPCTPQEVSHLTYVLEVLTPGAAELPPVPGWTLRAWPVARLGDLTVQATPQDPAESGPAALRAALAAAGVTPLGPVRLHQ
;
A
#
# COMPACT_ATOMS: atom_id res chain seq x y z
N MET A 1 52.47 -13.21 -6.96
CA MET A 1 51.24 -13.83 -7.49
C MET A 1 50.06 -13.00 -6.97
N THR A 2 49.45 -12.17 -7.82
CA THR A 2 48.42 -11.20 -7.42
C THR A 2 47.04 -11.74 -7.80
N ALA A 3 46.16 -11.95 -6.82
CA ALA A 3 44.80 -12.40 -7.03
C ALA A 3 43.92 -11.23 -7.54
N SER A 4 43.34 -11.41 -8.71
CA SER A 4 42.44 -10.45 -9.34
C SER A 4 41.01 -10.70 -8.85
N LEU A 5 40.49 -9.87 -7.95
CA LEU A 5 39.10 -9.92 -7.52
C LEU A 5 38.26 -9.18 -8.57
N ARG A 6 37.48 -9.92 -9.35
CA ARG A 6 36.51 -9.34 -10.29
C ARG A 6 35.28 -8.86 -9.53
N PRO A 7 34.73 -7.68 -9.83
CA PRO A 7 33.48 -7.23 -9.24
C PRO A 7 32.32 -8.10 -9.75
N THR A 8 31.62 -8.74 -8.83
CA THR A 8 30.39 -9.49 -9.10
C THR A 8 29.27 -8.50 -9.41
N THR A 9 28.82 -8.46 -10.66
CA THR A 9 27.62 -7.73 -11.06
C THR A 9 26.42 -8.30 -10.28
N PRO A 10 25.64 -7.48 -9.55
CA PRO A 10 24.44 -7.98 -8.89
C PRO A 10 23.46 -8.46 -9.96
N ALA A 11 22.96 -9.69 -9.79
CA ALA A 11 21.90 -10.22 -10.64
C ALA A 11 20.69 -9.30 -10.55
N PHE A 12 20.29 -8.71 -11.67
CA PHE A 12 19.02 -8.00 -11.77
C PHE A 12 17.91 -9.05 -11.67
N LEU A 13 17.33 -9.21 -10.47
CA LEU A 13 16.13 -10.03 -10.30
C LEU A 13 14.99 -9.35 -11.07
N PRO A 14 14.23 -10.07 -11.90
CA PRO A 14 13.04 -9.51 -12.51
C PRO A 14 12.11 -9.04 -11.39
N LEU A 15 11.74 -7.76 -11.43
CA LEU A 15 10.71 -7.19 -10.56
C LEU A 15 9.45 -8.08 -10.69
N PRO A 16 8.77 -8.43 -9.57
CA PRO A 16 7.53 -9.16 -9.66
C PRO A 16 6.59 -8.39 -10.59
N CYS A 17 6.08 -9.09 -11.61
CA CYS A 17 5.10 -8.57 -12.56
C CYS A 17 4.06 -7.74 -11.80
N THR A 18 4.06 -6.42 -12.01
CA THR A 18 2.98 -5.58 -11.51
C THR A 18 1.69 -6.12 -12.12
N PRO A 19 0.68 -6.49 -11.30
CA PRO A 19 -0.60 -6.90 -11.84
C PRO A 19 -1.14 -5.78 -12.71
N GLN A 20 -1.51 -6.19 -13.92
CA GLN A 20 -2.16 -5.43 -14.98
C GLN A 20 -3.05 -4.31 -14.43
N GLU A 21 -2.75 -3.06 -14.83
CA GLU A 21 -3.55 -1.88 -14.55
C GLU A 21 -4.86 -1.97 -15.33
N VAL A 22 -5.79 -2.77 -14.81
CA VAL A 22 -7.21 -2.59 -15.08
C VAL A 22 -7.57 -1.29 -14.35
N SER A 23 -8.29 -0.36 -14.99
CA SER A 23 -8.76 0.89 -14.35
C SER A 23 -9.62 0.56 -13.14
N HIS A 24 -8.97 0.37 -12.00
CA HIS A 24 -9.62 0.05 -10.75
C HIS A 24 -9.81 1.36 -9.99
N LEU A 25 -11.01 1.57 -9.48
CA LEU A 25 -11.31 2.67 -8.56
C LEU A 25 -10.27 2.68 -7.45
N THR A 26 -9.43 3.72 -7.43
CA THR A 26 -8.32 3.80 -6.50
C THR A 26 -8.61 4.90 -5.51
N TYR A 27 -8.47 4.60 -4.23
CA TYR A 27 -8.72 5.54 -3.15
C TYR A 27 -7.41 5.87 -2.46
N VAL A 28 -7.14 7.15 -2.22
CA VAL A 28 -5.95 7.62 -1.52
C VAL A 28 -6.37 8.36 -0.25
N LEU A 29 -5.76 8.00 0.87
CA LEU A 29 -5.96 8.65 2.16
C LEU A 29 -4.72 8.53 3.03
N GLU A 30 -4.61 9.37 4.04
CA GLU A 30 -3.63 9.21 5.11
C GLU A 30 -4.25 8.33 6.21
N VAL A 31 -3.42 7.60 6.94
CA VAL A 31 -3.84 6.78 8.06
C VAL A 31 -2.79 6.80 9.18
N LEU A 32 -3.25 6.53 10.40
CA LEU A 32 -2.40 6.21 11.55
C LEU A 32 -2.37 4.70 11.79
N THR A 33 -1.17 4.15 11.94
CA THR A 33 -0.92 2.79 12.44
C THR A 33 -0.20 2.85 13.79
N PRO A 34 -0.89 2.54 14.91
CA PRO A 34 -0.25 2.61 16.22
C PRO A 34 0.80 1.50 16.37
N GLY A 35 2.07 1.89 16.34
CA GLY A 35 3.21 1.01 16.65
C GLY A 35 3.65 0.04 15.55
N ALA A 36 2.97 0.02 14.40
CA ALA A 36 3.34 -0.81 13.25
C ALA A 36 3.88 0.05 12.10
N ALA A 37 5.07 -0.29 11.61
CA ALA A 37 5.65 0.32 10.41
C ALA A 37 4.93 -0.12 9.12
N GLU A 38 4.12 -1.18 9.21
CA GLU A 38 3.40 -1.80 8.10
C GLU A 38 1.91 -1.85 8.40
N LEU A 39 1.12 -1.83 7.33
CA LEU A 39 -0.34 -1.83 7.42
C LEU A 39 -0.85 -3.28 7.52
N PRO A 40 -1.76 -3.61 8.45
CA PRO A 40 -2.37 -4.94 8.47
C PRO A 40 -3.17 -5.21 7.19
N PRO A 41 -3.36 -6.49 6.80
CA PRO A 41 -4.21 -6.83 5.67
C PRO A 41 -5.65 -6.39 5.96
N VAL A 42 -6.28 -5.76 4.97
CA VAL A 42 -7.68 -5.32 5.04
C VAL A 42 -8.52 -6.18 4.10
N PRO A 43 -9.45 -7.00 4.61
CA PRO A 43 -10.27 -7.89 3.77
C PRO A 43 -11.04 -7.12 2.70
N GLY A 44 -11.06 -7.64 1.47
CA GLY A 44 -11.73 -7.01 0.33
C GLY A 44 -10.94 -5.87 -0.34
N TRP A 45 -9.76 -5.52 0.20
CA TRP A 45 -8.95 -4.40 -0.28
C TRP A 45 -7.51 -4.81 -0.56
N THR A 46 -6.99 -4.34 -1.70
CA THR A 46 -5.56 -4.35 -1.98
C THR A 46 -4.97 -3.01 -1.59
N LEU A 47 -3.99 -3.02 -0.69
CA LEU A 47 -3.42 -1.80 -0.13
C LEU A 47 -1.94 -1.64 -0.50
N ARG A 48 -1.57 -0.41 -0.85
CA ARG A 48 -0.17 0.04 -0.91
C ARG A 48 -0.01 1.18 0.09
N ALA A 49 1.05 1.13 0.89
CA ALA A 49 1.33 2.15 1.88
C ALA A 49 2.72 2.77 1.63
N TRP A 50 2.82 4.07 1.85
CA TRP A 50 4.08 4.81 1.85
C TRP A 50 4.24 5.54 3.17
N PRO A 51 5.42 5.46 3.82
CA PRO A 51 5.68 6.21 5.03
C PRO A 51 5.68 7.71 4.75
N VAL A 52 5.00 8.48 5.61
CA VAL A 52 5.06 9.93 5.62
C VAL A 52 6.07 10.36 6.70
N ALA A 53 6.57 11.60 6.63
CA ALA A 53 7.69 12.13 7.44
C ALA A 53 7.53 12.06 8.99
N ARG A 54 6.46 11.44 9.52
CA ARG A 54 6.16 11.27 10.94
C ARG A 54 5.94 9.79 11.28
N LEU A 55 6.44 9.38 12.45
CA LEU A 55 6.33 8.00 12.93
C LEU A 55 4.86 7.62 13.15
N GLY A 56 4.36 6.64 12.40
CA GLY A 56 3.00 6.11 12.51
C GLY A 56 2.01 6.66 11.48
N ASP A 57 2.40 7.66 10.67
CA ASP A 57 1.59 8.17 9.57
C ASP A 57 1.96 7.48 8.25
N LEU A 58 0.96 6.95 7.54
CA LEU A 58 1.11 6.32 6.24
C LEU A 58 0.15 6.95 5.22
N THR A 59 0.62 7.21 4.01
CA THR A 59 -0.26 7.41 2.86
C THR A 59 -0.64 6.04 2.34
N VAL A 60 -1.94 5.77 2.23
CA VAL A 60 -2.48 4.51 1.73
C VAL A 60 -3.18 4.75 0.41
N GLN A 61 -2.84 3.93 -0.57
CA GLN A 61 -3.62 3.70 -1.76
C GLN A 61 -4.37 2.38 -1.61
N ALA A 62 -5.69 2.42 -1.76
CA ALA A 62 -6.59 1.30 -1.60
C ALA A 62 -7.36 1.03 -2.88
N THR A 63 -7.39 -0.23 -3.29
CA THR A 63 -8.12 -0.71 -4.46
C THR A 63 -9.07 -1.81 -4.02
N PRO A 64 -10.38 -1.70 -4.28
CA PRO A 64 -11.33 -2.75 -3.92
C PRO A 64 -11.09 -3.98 -4.80
N GLN A 65 -11.22 -5.17 -4.22
CA GLN A 65 -11.14 -6.43 -4.97
C GLN A 65 -12.43 -6.69 -5.76
N ASP A 66 -13.57 -6.25 -5.22
CA ASP A 66 -14.88 -6.25 -5.89
C ASP A 66 -15.40 -4.81 -6.02
N PRO A 67 -15.67 -4.31 -7.25
CA PRO A 67 -16.24 -2.98 -7.44
C PRO A 67 -17.61 -2.79 -6.77
N ALA A 68 -18.38 -3.86 -6.51
CA ALA A 68 -19.67 -3.78 -5.82
C ALA A 68 -19.53 -3.37 -4.34
N GLU A 69 -18.38 -3.63 -3.72
CA GLU A 69 -18.06 -3.24 -2.33
C GLU A 69 -17.21 -1.96 -2.27
N SER A 70 -17.14 -1.21 -3.37
CA SER A 70 -16.34 0.00 -3.46
C SER A 70 -17.02 1.21 -2.78
N GLY A 71 -16.21 2.06 -2.17
CA GLY A 71 -16.66 3.36 -1.69
C GLY A 71 -15.87 3.88 -0.50
N PRO A 72 -15.83 5.22 -0.28
CA PRO A 72 -15.14 5.83 0.85
C PRO A 72 -15.61 5.33 2.22
N ALA A 73 -16.91 5.07 2.38
CA ALA A 73 -17.48 4.60 3.64
C ALA A 73 -17.11 3.13 3.92
N ALA A 74 -17.21 2.27 2.91
CA ALA A 74 -16.80 0.87 2.99
C ALA A 74 -15.30 0.73 3.32
N LEU A 75 -14.45 1.52 2.65
CA LEU A 75 -13.02 1.56 2.92
C LEU A 75 -12.73 1.98 4.37
N ARG A 76 -13.39 3.03 4.86
CA ARG A 76 -13.20 3.49 6.26
C ARG A 76 -13.64 2.43 7.27
N ALA A 77 -14.76 1.77 7.04
CA ALA A 77 -15.24 0.71 7.92
C ALA A 77 -14.24 -0.47 7.96
N ALA A 78 -13.72 -0.87 6.81
CA ALA A 78 -12.74 -1.95 6.71
C ALA A 78 -11.40 -1.60 7.39
N LEU A 79 -10.90 -0.38 7.20
CA LEU A 79 -9.70 0.11 7.89
C LEU A 79 -9.87 0.14 9.41
N ALA A 80 -11.00 0.66 9.89
CA ALA A 80 -11.30 0.71 11.31
C ALA A 80 -11.41 -0.69 11.93
N ALA A 81 -12.05 -1.64 11.23
CA ALA A 81 -12.10 -3.04 11.65
C ALA A 81 -10.71 -3.71 11.72
N ALA A 82 -9.77 -3.26 10.90
CA ALA A 82 -8.37 -3.68 10.93
C ALA A 82 -7.51 -2.91 11.96
N GLY A 83 -8.11 -2.02 12.77
CA GLY A 83 -7.39 -1.23 13.77
C GLY A 83 -6.59 -0.06 13.20
N VAL A 84 -6.83 0.30 11.93
CA VAL A 84 -6.18 1.41 11.23
C VAL A 84 -7.08 2.64 11.31
N THR A 85 -6.51 3.78 11.73
CA THR A 85 -7.30 5.01 11.87
C THR A 85 -7.15 5.89 10.63
N PRO A 86 -8.19 6.06 9.80
CA PRO A 86 -8.13 6.94 8.65
C PRO A 86 -8.05 8.41 9.06
N LEU A 87 -7.12 9.14 8.45
CA LEU A 87 -6.93 10.57 8.61
C LEU A 87 -7.55 11.32 7.43
N GLY A 88 -8.37 12.33 7.75
CA GLY A 88 -8.90 13.25 6.74
C GLY A 88 -9.83 12.61 5.70
N PRO A 89 -9.96 13.25 4.52
CA PRO A 89 -10.85 12.80 3.45
C PRO A 89 -10.24 11.66 2.63
N VAL A 90 -11.07 10.68 2.26
CA VAL A 90 -10.71 9.69 1.23
C VAL A 90 -10.89 10.33 -0.14
N ARG A 91 -9.84 10.32 -0.96
CA ARG A 91 -9.85 10.88 -2.31
C ARG A 91 -9.94 9.75 -3.31
N LEU A 92 -10.83 9.89 -4.29
CA LEU A 92 -10.83 9.01 -5.45
C LEU A 92 -9.75 9.49 -6.43
N HIS A 93 -8.91 8.57 -6.86
CA HIS A 93 -7.90 8.74 -7.90
C HIS A 93 -8.36 7.87 -9.08
N GLN A 94 -8.70 8.53 -10.20
CA GLN A 94 -9.15 7.90 -11.44
C GLN A 94 -8.17 8.22 -12.56
#